data_AF-A0A7X9G8A8-F1
#
_entry.id   AF-A0A7X9G8A8-F1
#
_cell.length_a   1.000
_cell.length_b   1.000
_cell.length_c   1.000
_cell.angle_alpha   90.00
_cell.angle_beta   90.00
_cell.angle_gamma   90.00
#
_symmetry.space_group_name_H-M   'P 1'
#
loop_
_entity.id
_entity.type
_entity.pdbx_description
1 polymer ?
#
loop_
_entity_poly.entity_id
_entity_poly.type
_entity_poly.pdbx_seq_one_letter_code
_entity_poly.pdbx_strand_id
1 'polypeptide(L)'
;MSFRSRKQHFTLMEVMIAATILALAAVATMGVVGSARSTLLRAQKRWARQHLLASVTELYLLAGHKAKLPEDLLPQGFSASCELREIDAIHEEAKEPINGWLLGEYHICVYDVNGALMAETWVRKVLKEEDFD
;
A
#
# COMPACT_ATOMS: atom_id res chain seq x y z
N MET A 1 3.95 -20.04 68.00
CA MET A 1 2.89 -19.34 67.26
C MET A 1 2.66 -20.11 65.96
N SER A 2 1.64 -20.96 65.91
CA SER A 2 1.39 -21.86 64.78
C SER A 2 0.36 -21.22 63.84
N PHE A 3 0.79 -20.83 62.64
CA PHE A 3 -0.14 -20.46 61.57
C PHE A 3 -0.83 -21.73 61.08
N ARG A 4 -1.98 -22.05 61.67
CA ARG A 4 -2.88 -23.09 61.16
C ARG A 4 -3.44 -22.58 59.83
N SER A 5 -2.99 -23.14 58.70
CA SER A 5 -3.62 -22.84 57.41
C SER A 5 -5.04 -23.41 57.42
N ARG A 6 -6.04 -22.53 57.31
CA ARG A 6 -7.41 -22.97 57.00
C ARG A 6 -7.37 -23.55 55.59
N LYS A 7 -7.62 -24.86 55.46
CA LYS A 7 -7.91 -25.46 54.14
C LYS A 7 -9.26 -24.90 53.68
N GLN A 8 -9.24 -23.87 52.84
CA GLN A 8 -10.42 -23.42 52.13
C GLN A 8 -10.74 -24.45 51.05
N HIS A 9 -11.88 -25.12 51.18
CA HIS A 9 -12.37 -26.02 50.15
C HIS A 9 -13.09 -25.17 49.10
N PHE A 10 -12.57 -25.17 47.87
CA PHE A 10 -13.21 -24.52 46.74
C PHE A 10 -14.58 -25.14 46.48
N THR A 11 -15.58 -24.29 46.28
CA THR A 11 -16.92 -24.76 45.90
C THR A 11 -16.97 -25.05 44.41
N LEU A 12 -17.81 -26.01 44.01
CA LEU A 12 -18.05 -26.30 42.60
C LEU A 12 -18.53 -25.05 41.83
N MET A 13 -19.32 -24.18 42.47
CA MET A 13 -19.75 -22.91 41.90
C MET A 13 -18.58 -21.97 41.59
N GLU A 14 -17.62 -21.80 42.50
CA GLU A 14 -16.44 -20.95 42.25
C GLU A 14 -15.62 -21.45 41.05
N VAL A 15 -15.43 -22.76 40.95
CA VAL A 15 -14.72 -23.37 39.81
C VAL A 15 -15.48 -23.13 38.51
N MET A 16 -16.82 -23.28 38.52
CA MET A 16 -17.65 -23.00 37.35
C MET A 16 -17.58 -21.53 36.93
N ILE A 17 -17.65 -20.59 37.87
CA ILE A 17 -17.54 -19.15 37.59
C ILE A 17 -16.15 -18.81 37.03
N ALA A 18 -15.09 -19.36 37.62
CA ALA A 18 -13.73 -19.16 37.11
C ALA A 18 -13.57 -19.70 35.68
N ALA A 19 -14.13 -20.89 35.40
CA ALA A 19 -14.08 -21.49 34.07
C ALA A 19 -14.86 -20.68 33.02
N THR A 20 -16.03 -20.13 33.38
CA THR A 20 -16.79 -19.28 32.44
C THR A 20 -16.09 -17.97 32.15
N ILE A 21 -15.53 -17.30 33.17
CA ILE A 21 -14.72 -16.09 32.98
C ILE A 21 -13.51 -16.40 32.09
N LEU A 22 -12.81 -17.51 32.33
CA LEU A 22 -11.68 -17.93 31.50
C LEU A 22 -12.09 -18.18 30.05
N ALA A 23 -13.21 -18.88 29.83
CA ALA A 23 -13.72 -19.16 28.49
C ALA A 23 -14.08 -17.86 27.75
N LEU A 24 -14.76 -16.92 28.43
CA LEU A 24 -15.10 -15.62 27.86
C LEU A 24 -13.85 -14.80 27.54
N ALA A 25 -12.86 -14.77 28.44
CA ALA A 25 -11.60 -14.08 28.22
C ALA A 25 -10.82 -14.67 27.02
N ALA A 26 -10.80 -15.99 26.88
CA ALA A 26 -10.17 -16.67 25.75
C ALA A 26 -10.85 -16.30 24.43
N VAL A 27 -12.19 -16.36 24.36
CA VAL A 27 -12.96 -15.99 23.16
C VAL A 27 -12.76 -14.52 22.79
N ALA A 28 -12.82 -13.61 23.77
CA ALA A 28 -12.58 -12.19 23.55
C ALA A 28 -11.17 -11.95 22.97
N THR A 29 -10.16 -12.61 23.54
CA THR A 29 -8.77 -12.51 23.06
C THR A 29 -8.62 -13.01 21.63
N MET A 30 -9.22 -14.15 21.29
CA MET A 30 -9.24 -14.66 19.92
C MET A 30 -9.91 -13.69 18.94
N GLY A 31 -11.02 -13.05 19.36
CA GLY A 31 -11.70 -12.02 18.57
C GLY A 31 -10.78 -10.82 18.26
N VAL A 32 -10.07 -10.33 19.27
CA VAL A 32 -9.11 -9.23 19.10
C VAL A 32 -7.97 -9.65 18.16
N VAL A 33 -7.34 -10.80 18.38
CA VAL A 33 -6.24 -11.30 17.54
C VAL A 33 -6.69 -11.51 16.09
N GLY A 34 -7.88 -12.08 15.88
CA GLY A 34 -8.45 -12.29 14.56
C GLY A 34 -8.66 -10.97 13.82
N SER A 35 -9.25 -9.98 14.49
CA SER A 35 -9.46 -8.65 13.93
C SER A 35 -8.14 -7.96 13.57
N ALA A 36 -7.16 -7.97 14.47
CA ALA A 36 -5.84 -7.38 14.26
C ALA A 36 -5.11 -8.00 13.05
N ARG A 37 -5.13 -9.34 12.94
CA ARG A 37 -4.57 -10.05 11.78
C ARG A 37 -5.24 -9.63 10.48
N SER A 38 -6.57 -9.53 10.47
CA SER A 38 -7.30 -9.13 9.25
C SER A 38 -6.94 -7.71 8.81
N THR A 39 -6.80 -6.79 9.76
CA THR A 39 -6.40 -5.40 9.53
C THR A 39 -4.97 -5.33 9.00
N LEU A 40 -4.05 -6.08 9.61
CA LEU A 40 -2.66 -6.15 9.19
C LEU A 40 -2.53 -6.65 7.75
N LEU A 41 -3.20 -7.76 7.39
CA LEU A 41 -3.15 -8.28 6.03
C LEU A 41 -3.69 -7.29 5.00
N ARG A 42 -4.75 -6.55 5.33
CA ARG A 42 -5.27 -5.48 4.46
C ARG A 42 -4.29 -4.32 4.34
N ALA A 43 -3.69 -3.90 5.44
CA ALA A 43 -2.70 -2.83 5.46
C ALA A 43 -1.45 -3.21 4.65
N GLN A 44 -0.93 -4.42 4.82
CA GLN A 44 0.21 -4.94 4.07
C GLN A 44 -0.08 -4.98 2.56
N LYS A 45 -1.27 -5.44 2.15
CA LYS A 45 -1.68 -5.43 0.73
C LYS A 45 -1.73 -4.02 0.15
N ARG A 46 -2.24 -3.04 0.91
CA ARG A 46 -2.27 -1.63 0.47
C ARG A 46 -0.87 -1.03 0.38
N TRP A 47 -0.05 -1.28 1.41
CA TRP A 47 1.33 -0.83 1.44
C TRP A 47 2.12 -1.40 0.26
N ALA A 48 2.05 -2.70 0.00
CA ALA A 48 2.76 -3.33 -1.11
C ALA A 48 2.36 -2.71 -2.46
N ARG A 49 1.07 -2.48 -2.69
CA ARG A 49 0.58 -1.82 -3.91
C ARG A 49 1.17 -0.41 -4.07
N GLN A 50 1.13 0.39 -3.02
CA GLN A 50 1.63 1.77 -3.03
C GLN A 50 3.16 1.80 -3.17
N HIS A 51 3.87 0.88 -2.53
CA HIS A 51 5.31 0.76 -2.64
C HIS A 51 5.74 0.48 -4.08
N LEU A 52 5.10 -0.48 -4.76
CA LEU A 52 5.40 -0.75 -6.18
C LEU A 52 5.12 0.45 -7.08
N LEU A 53 3.98 1.13 -6.88
CA LEU A 53 3.64 2.34 -7.62
C LEU A 53 4.68 3.45 -7.40
N ALA A 54 5.10 3.67 -6.15
CA ALA A 54 6.09 4.68 -5.80
C ALA A 54 7.45 4.37 -6.45
N SER A 55 7.94 3.14 -6.36
CA SER A 55 9.22 2.75 -6.96
C SER A 55 9.24 2.94 -8.48
N VAL A 56 8.15 2.57 -9.16
CA VAL A 56 8.00 2.75 -10.61
C VAL A 56 7.87 4.24 -10.96
N THR A 57 7.15 5.00 -10.15
CA THR A 57 7.00 6.45 -10.32
C THR A 57 8.35 7.14 -10.22
N GLU A 58 9.14 6.80 -9.20
CA GLU A 58 10.50 7.33 -9.03
C GLU A 58 11.38 7.02 -10.23
N LEU A 59 11.34 5.78 -10.75
CA LEU A 59 12.08 5.42 -11.96
C LEU A 59 11.73 6.33 -13.14
N TYR A 60 10.44 6.43 -13.48
CA TYR A 60 10.03 7.21 -14.66
C TYR A 60 10.27 8.71 -14.48
N LEU A 61 10.13 9.25 -13.26
CA LEU A 61 10.42 10.65 -13.01
C LEU A 61 11.91 11.00 -13.12
N LEU A 62 12.79 10.04 -12.81
CA LEU A 62 14.25 10.19 -12.90
C LEU A 62 14.80 9.89 -14.29
N ALA A 63 14.35 8.81 -14.93
CA ALA A 63 14.90 8.31 -16.19
C ALA A 63 14.05 8.67 -17.43
N GLY A 64 12.89 9.28 -17.24
CA GLY A 64 11.96 9.69 -18.30
C GLY A 64 10.96 8.60 -18.69
N HIS A 65 9.92 8.97 -19.45
CA HIS A 65 8.81 8.07 -19.81
C HIS A 65 9.22 6.87 -20.67
N LYS A 66 10.27 7.02 -21.50
CA LYS A 66 10.84 5.94 -22.34
C LYS A 66 11.81 5.03 -21.57
N ALA A 67 11.93 5.18 -20.25
CA ALA A 67 12.86 4.39 -19.45
C ALA A 67 12.56 2.89 -19.50
N LYS A 68 13.61 2.07 -19.53
CA LYS A 68 13.48 0.62 -19.41
C LYS A 68 13.37 0.24 -17.94
N LEU A 69 12.39 -0.60 -17.63
CA LEU A 69 12.21 -1.16 -16.30
C LEU A 69 13.38 -2.11 -15.96
N PRO A 70 14.12 -1.89 -14.86
CA PRO A 70 15.12 -2.86 -14.40
C PRO A 70 14.44 -4.18 -13.99
N GLU A 71 15.09 -5.31 -14.27
CA GLU A 71 14.52 -6.66 -14.01
C GLU A 71 14.19 -6.88 -12.52
N ASP A 72 14.97 -6.29 -11.62
CA ASP A 72 14.84 -6.47 -10.17
C ASP A 72 13.94 -5.42 -9.48
N LEU A 73 13.41 -4.44 -10.22
CA LEU A 73 12.62 -3.36 -9.61
C LEU A 73 11.25 -3.86 -9.14
N LEU A 74 10.64 -4.76 -9.91
CA LEU A 74 9.34 -5.34 -9.61
C LEU A 74 9.45 -6.85 -9.35
N PRO A 75 8.58 -7.41 -8.51
CA PRO A 75 8.48 -8.87 -8.38
C PRO A 75 8.16 -9.52 -9.73
N GLN A 76 8.56 -10.78 -9.90
CA GLN A 76 8.33 -11.53 -11.14
C GLN A 76 6.85 -11.51 -11.56
N GLY A 77 6.64 -11.27 -12.86
CA GLY A 77 5.32 -11.22 -13.49
C GLY A 77 4.63 -9.86 -13.42
N PHE A 78 5.05 -8.95 -12.53
CA PHE A 78 4.57 -7.58 -12.54
C PHE A 78 5.22 -6.79 -13.67
N SER A 79 4.48 -5.82 -14.20
CA SER A 79 4.99 -4.93 -15.24
C SER A 79 4.51 -3.50 -15.00
N ALA A 80 5.10 -2.55 -15.74
CA ALA A 80 4.73 -1.15 -15.65
C ALA A 80 4.86 -0.48 -17.02
N SER A 81 4.11 0.61 -17.19
CA SER A 81 4.21 1.49 -18.35
C SER A 81 4.15 2.95 -17.90
N CYS A 82 4.68 3.83 -18.75
CA CYS A 82 4.55 5.28 -18.61
C CYS A 82 4.22 5.87 -19.96
N GLU A 83 3.19 6.70 -20.02
CA GLU A 83 2.86 7.50 -21.19
C GLU A 83 3.05 8.97 -20.84
N LEU A 84 3.78 9.71 -21.67
CA LEU A 84 3.79 11.17 -21.63
C LEU A 84 2.63 11.69 -22.48
N ARG A 85 1.81 12.56 -21.88
CA ARG A 85 0.70 13.24 -22.54
C ARG A 85 0.84 14.75 -22.44
N GLU A 86 0.42 15.43 -23.50
CA GLU A 86 0.13 16.86 -23.46
C GLU A 86 -1.14 17.12 -22.64
N ILE A 87 -1.22 18.30 -22.04
CA ILE A 87 -2.36 18.69 -21.22
C ILE A 87 -3.25 19.64 -22.02
N ASP A 88 -4.40 19.14 -22.47
CA ASP A 88 -5.35 19.96 -23.24
C ASP A 88 -6.10 20.98 -22.39
N ALA A 89 -6.34 20.65 -21.11
CA ALA A 89 -7.18 21.42 -20.18
C ALA A 89 -6.42 22.49 -19.40
N ILE A 90 -5.58 23.28 -20.09
CA ILE A 90 -4.89 24.46 -19.55
C ILE A 90 -5.17 25.67 -20.42
N HIS A 91 -4.99 26.87 -19.85
CA HIS A 91 -5.11 28.13 -20.58
C HIS A 91 -4.14 28.14 -21.76
N GLU A 92 -4.56 28.70 -22.91
CA GLU A 92 -3.78 28.64 -24.16
C GLU A 92 -2.35 29.18 -24.01
N GLU A 93 -2.16 30.24 -23.22
CA GLU A 93 -0.84 30.82 -22.92
C GLU A 93 0.09 29.85 -22.17
N ALA A 94 -0.46 28.89 -21.43
CA ALA A 94 0.30 27.88 -20.71
C ALA A 94 0.67 26.67 -21.58
N LYS A 95 0.14 26.59 -22.81
CA LYS A 95 0.53 25.59 -23.82
C LYS A 95 1.76 26.02 -24.61
N GLU A 96 2.07 27.31 -24.60
CA GLU A 96 3.28 27.81 -25.27
C GLU A 96 4.54 27.45 -24.47
N PRO A 97 5.60 26.96 -25.14
CA PRO A 97 6.84 26.62 -24.46
C PRO A 97 7.52 27.87 -23.90
N ILE A 98 7.84 27.87 -22.61
CA ILE A 98 8.62 28.94 -21.98
C ILE A 98 10.09 28.49 -21.92
N ASN A 99 10.95 29.11 -22.74
CA ASN A 99 12.36 28.71 -22.88
C ASN A 99 12.53 27.21 -23.26
N GLY A 100 11.64 26.68 -24.09
CA GLY A 100 11.66 25.27 -24.51
C GLY A 100 11.12 24.28 -23.47
N TRP A 101 10.46 24.77 -22.42
CA TRP A 101 9.81 23.95 -21.39
C TRP A 101 8.30 24.01 -21.51
N LEU A 102 7.66 22.84 -21.41
CA LEU A 102 6.22 22.63 -21.48
C LEU A 102 5.74 21.85 -20.26
N LEU A 103 4.47 22.06 -19.89
CA LEU A 103 3.84 21.24 -18.87
C LEU A 103 3.29 19.96 -19.51
N GLY A 104 3.85 18.82 -19.12
CA GLY A 104 3.34 17.50 -19.51
C GLY A 104 2.78 16.73 -18.34
N GLU A 105 2.13 15.62 -18.65
CA GLU A 105 1.59 14.69 -17.65
C GLU A 105 2.08 13.28 -17.94
N TYR A 106 2.72 12.67 -16.94
CA TYR A 106 3.04 11.25 -16.97
C TYR A 106 1.86 10.46 -16.42
N HIS A 107 1.35 9.54 -17.23
CA HIS A 107 0.40 8.52 -16.81
C HIS A 107 1.18 7.23 -16.57
N ILE A 108 1.34 6.87 -15.30
CA ILE A 108 2.16 5.75 -14.86
C ILE A 108 1.26 4.63 -14.37
N CYS A 109 1.38 3.46 -14.98
CA CYS A 109 0.59 2.28 -14.66
C CYS A 109 1.46 1.15 -14.14
N VAL A 110 0.97 0.41 -13.14
CA VAL A 110 1.54 -0.85 -12.66
C VAL A 110 0.51 -1.96 -12.83
N TYR A 111 0.93 -3.06 -13.44
CA TYR A 111 0.10 -4.23 -13.73
C TYR A 111 0.53 -5.41 -12.87
N ASP A 112 -0.45 -6.23 -12.48
CA ASP A 112 -0.21 -7.47 -11.74
C ASP A 112 0.29 -8.61 -12.65
N VAL A 113 0.52 -9.77 -12.04
CA VAL A 113 0.98 -10.99 -12.74
C VAL A 113 0.02 -11.52 -13.81
N ASN A 114 -1.22 -11.06 -13.83
CA ASN A 114 -2.22 -11.42 -14.84
C ASN A 114 -2.33 -10.35 -15.94
N GLY A 115 -1.52 -9.29 -15.87
CA GLY A 115 -1.62 -8.12 -16.74
C GLY A 115 -2.79 -7.18 -16.37
N ALA A 116 -3.43 -7.37 -15.23
CA ALA A 116 -4.51 -6.48 -14.80
C ALA A 116 -3.94 -5.21 -14.16
N LEU A 117 -4.56 -4.05 -14.44
CA LEU A 117 -4.14 -2.79 -13.83
C LEU A 117 -4.30 -2.85 -12.31
N MET A 118 -3.19 -2.76 -11.60
CA MET A 118 -3.15 -2.82 -10.13
C MET A 118 -3.25 -1.43 -9.50
N ALA A 119 -2.51 -0.47 -10.04
CA ALA A 119 -2.45 0.90 -9.56
C ALA A 119 -1.95 1.84 -10.66
N GLU A 120 -2.37 3.09 -10.61
CA GLU A 120 -1.92 4.14 -11.53
C GLU A 120 -1.75 5.46 -10.79
N THR A 121 -0.94 6.35 -11.37
CA THR A 121 -0.83 7.74 -10.92
C THR A 121 -0.59 8.67 -12.10
N TRP A 122 -0.98 9.93 -11.92
CA TRP A 122 -0.78 11.00 -12.88
C TRP A 122 0.15 12.03 -12.25
N VAL A 123 1.25 12.34 -12.92
CA VAL A 123 2.23 13.30 -12.41
C VAL A 123 2.46 14.38 -13.44
N ARG A 124 2.08 15.61 -13.10
CA ARG A 124 2.37 16.78 -13.93
C ARG A 124 3.79 17.26 -13.67
N LYS A 125 4.55 17.44 -14.74
CA LYS A 125 5.96 17.81 -14.68
C LYS A 125 6.27 18.78 -15.80
N VAL A 126 7.13 19.76 -15.50
CA VAL A 126 7.72 20.63 -16.51
C VAL A 126 8.81 19.83 -17.22
N LEU A 127 8.63 19.62 -18.51
CA LEU A 127 9.44 18.79 -19.39
C LEU A 127 9.94 19.65 -20.54
N LYS A 128 11.02 19.23 -21.19
CA LYS A 128 11.45 19.96 -22.38
C LYS A 128 10.59 19.56 -23.56
N GLU A 129 10.46 20.44 -24.53
CA GLU A 129 9.75 20.17 -25.78
C GLU A 129 10.26 18.91 -26.49
N GLU A 130 11.58 18.70 -26.49
CA GLU A 130 12.25 17.50 -27.03
C GLU A 130 11.82 16.17 -26.36
N ASP A 131 11.20 16.20 -25.18
CA ASP A 131 10.70 15.00 -24.50
C ASP A 131 9.38 14.48 -25.09
N PHE A 132 8.63 15.34 -25.80
CA PHE A 132 7.34 15.03 -26.42
C PHE A 132 7.46 14.48 -27.86
N ASP A 133 8.63 14.65 -28.48
CA ASP A 133 8.99 14.09 -29.80
C ASP A 133 9.34 12.59 -29.75
#